data_AF-A0A847YRN2-F1
#
_entry.id   AF-A0A847YRN2-F1
#
_cell.length_a   1.000
_cell.length_b   1.000
_cell.length_c   1.000
_cell.angle_alpha   90.00
_cell.angle_beta   90.00
_cell.angle_gamma   90.00
#
_symmetry.space_group_name_H-M   'P 1'
#
loop_
_entity.id
_entity.type
_entity.pdbx_description
1 polymer ?
#
loop_
_entity_poly.entity_id
_entity_poly.type
_entity_poly.pdbx_seq_one_letter_code
_entity_poly.pdbx_strand_id
1 'polypeptide(L)'
;MSDNKGGNAIERYLQVRGRKTIDSEQRTRIDTWLRWYRGQVDKFHKYSVYTGQKRHTCERYKLGMGKQVCEDFATLLLNEKVQINATSFAELPAILEANNFLDRCNRLLELTMALGTGALVEFLDADKKPVIDYIRGDMIYPLNWDGDNITECAFGSVRVYDVGGKPKKGFY
;
A
#
# COMPACT_ATOMS: atom_id res chain seq x y z
N MET A 1 4.69 7.25 -19.70
CA MET A 1 4.53 5.78 -19.67
C MET A 1 5.77 5.23 -18.99
N SER A 2 5.74 5.13 -17.66
CA SER A 2 6.83 4.57 -16.85
C SER A 2 6.20 3.53 -15.92
N ASP A 3 6.15 2.32 -16.44
CA ASP A 3 6.25 1.03 -15.76
C ASP A 3 5.82 0.92 -14.29
N ASN A 4 4.54 0.60 -14.10
CA ASN A 4 4.10 -0.24 -12.99
C ASN A 4 4.53 -1.70 -13.28
N LYS A 5 5.84 -1.97 -13.23
CA LYS A 5 6.41 -3.32 -13.52
C LYS A 5 6.35 -4.29 -12.32
N GLY A 6 6.10 -3.78 -11.11
CA GLY A 6 6.07 -4.59 -9.88
C GLY A 6 4.85 -5.53 -9.79
N GLY A 7 3.65 -5.03 -10.11
CA GLY A 7 2.42 -5.81 -10.03
C GLY A 7 2.40 -7.04 -10.96
N ASN A 8 3.05 -6.93 -12.12
CA ASN A 8 3.03 -7.99 -13.14
C ASN A 8 3.95 -9.18 -12.79
N ALA A 9 5.05 -8.96 -12.06
CA ALA A 9 5.98 -10.04 -11.72
C ALA A 9 5.43 -10.97 -10.63
N ILE A 10 4.80 -10.40 -9.60
CA ILE A 10 4.25 -11.16 -8.47
C ILE A 10 3.01 -11.94 -8.92
N GLU A 11 2.13 -11.34 -9.71
CA GLU A 11 0.95 -12.03 -10.28
C GLU A 11 1.38 -13.20 -11.17
N ARG A 12 2.37 -13.02 -12.05
CA ARG A 12 2.92 -14.12 -12.86
C ARG A 12 3.49 -15.23 -12.00
N TYR A 13 4.23 -14.88 -10.94
CA TYR A 13 4.79 -15.87 -10.02
C TYR A 13 3.69 -16.70 -9.33
N LEU A 14 2.62 -16.05 -8.88
CA LEU A 14 1.47 -16.72 -8.26
C LEU A 14 0.73 -17.62 -9.25
N GLN A 15 0.54 -17.15 -10.49
CA GLN A 15 -0.07 -17.93 -11.57
C GLN A 15 0.72 -19.20 -11.92
N VAL A 16 2.05 -19.11 -12.02
CA VAL A 16 2.93 -20.28 -12.24
C VAL A 16 2.80 -21.31 -11.11
N ARG A 17 2.54 -20.85 -9.88
CA ARG A 17 2.27 -21.72 -8.72
C ARG A 17 0.83 -22.24 -8.63
N GLY A 18 0.01 -22.00 -9.64
CA GLY A 18 -1.39 -22.44 -9.68
C GLY A 18 -2.33 -21.63 -8.77
N ARG A 19 -1.86 -20.50 -8.22
CA ARG A 19 -2.67 -19.62 -7.36
C ARG A 19 -3.30 -18.54 -8.21
N LYS A 20 -4.63 -18.57 -8.36
CA LYS A 20 -5.37 -17.49 -9.03
C LYS A 20 -5.53 -16.32 -8.06
N THR A 21 -4.97 -15.18 -8.41
CA THR A 21 -5.23 -13.91 -7.71
C THR A 21 -6.56 -13.32 -8.20
N ILE A 22 -7.21 -12.50 -7.36
CA ILE A 22 -8.45 -11.78 -7.69
C ILE A 22 -8.37 -11.07 -9.05
N ASP A 23 -9.55 -10.91 -9.65
CA ASP A 23 -9.91 -10.07 -10.79
C ASP A 23 -9.03 -8.81 -11.01
N SER A 24 -8.67 -8.64 -12.29
CA SER A 24 -7.96 -7.51 -12.88
C SER A 24 -8.62 -6.16 -12.61
N GLU A 25 -9.94 -6.12 -12.38
CA GLU A 25 -10.66 -4.88 -12.11
C GLU A 25 -10.20 -4.20 -10.82
N GLN A 26 -10.03 -4.97 -9.74
CA GLN A 26 -9.60 -4.41 -8.45
C GLN A 26 -8.21 -3.78 -8.53
N ARG A 27 -7.28 -4.39 -9.29
CA ARG A 27 -5.93 -3.81 -9.45
C ARG A 27 -5.97 -2.56 -10.30
N THR A 28 -6.85 -2.53 -11.30
CA THR A 28 -7.09 -1.32 -12.11
C THR A 28 -7.63 -0.18 -11.25
N ARG A 29 -8.52 -0.48 -10.28
CA ARG A 29 -9.00 0.50 -9.30
C ARG A 29 -7.86 1.00 -8.41
N ILE A 30 -7.06 0.10 -7.83
CA ILE A 30 -5.90 0.46 -6.99
C ILE A 30 -4.92 1.38 -7.76
N ASP A 31 -4.57 1.05 -9.01
CA ASP A 31 -3.69 1.88 -9.85
C ASP A 31 -4.31 3.26 -10.13
N THR A 32 -5.62 3.30 -10.38
CA THR A 32 -6.35 4.54 -10.62
C THR A 32 -6.34 5.44 -9.39
N TRP A 33 -6.62 4.89 -8.20
CA TRP A 33 -6.62 5.67 -6.96
C TRP A 33 -5.22 6.11 -6.54
N LEU A 34 -4.21 5.25 -6.75
CA LEU A 34 -2.81 5.64 -6.54
C LEU A 34 -2.39 6.84 -7.40
N ARG A 35 -2.89 6.93 -8.64
CA ARG A 35 -2.66 8.09 -9.52
C ARG A 35 -3.35 9.35 -9.01
N TRP A 36 -4.57 9.24 -8.49
CA TRP A 36 -5.28 10.35 -7.86
C TRP A 36 -4.56 10.85 -6.61
N TYR A 37 -4.13 9.92 -5.74
CA TYR A 37 -3.31 10.22 -4.57
C TYR A 37 -2.00 10.91 -4.94
N ARG A 38 -1.30 10.45 -5.98
CA ARG A 38 -0.08 11.11 -6.52
C ARG A 38 -0.37 12.45 -7.23
N GLY A 39 -1.64 12.82 -7.40
CA GLY A 39 -2.04 14.07 -8.05
C GLY A 39 -1.91 14.07 -9.58
N GLN A 40 -1.71 12.92 -10.23
CA GLN A 40 -1.56 12.83 -11.68
C GLN A 40 -2.34 11.67 -12.29
N VAL A 41 -3.47 12.00 -12.91
CA VAL A 41 -4.28 11.08 -13.73
C VAL A 41 -4.24 11.55 -15.16
N ASP A 42 -3.48 10.89 -16.04
CA ASP A 42 -3.26 11.35 -17.42
C ASP A 42 -4.56 11.58 -18.21
N LYS A 43 -5.56 10.69 -18.07
CA LYS A 43 -6.87 10.83 -18.74
C LYS A 43 -7.63 12.09 -18.32
N PHE A 44 -7.33 12.63 -17.15
CA PHE A 44 -7.98 13.82 -16.62
C PHE A 44 -7.10 15.07 -16.74
N HIS A 45 -5.81 14.98 -16.40
CA HIS A 45 -4.93 16.14 -16.32
C HIS A 45 -4.36 16.55 -17.67
N LYS A 46 -4.27 15.64 -18.65
CA LYS A 46 -3.79 15.97 -19.99
C LYS A 46 -4.97 16.06 -20.95
N TYR A 47 -5.01 17.12 -21.73
CA TYR A 47 -6.00 17.31 -22.79
C TYR A 47 -5.35 18.00 -23.99
N SER A 48 -6.07 18.03 -25.12
CA SER A 48 -5.60 18.69 -26.33
C SER A 48 -6.63 19.66 -26.85
N VAL A 49 -6.19 20.86 -27.20
CA VAL A 49 -7.03 21.92 -27.78
C VAL A 49 -6.61 22.12 -29.23
N TYR A 50 -7.58 22.27 -30.13
CA TYR A 50 -7.33 22.58 -31.53
C TYR A 50 -7.58 24.07 -31.78
N THR A 51 -6.55 24.78 -32.21
CA THR A 51 -6.59 26.25 -32.48
C THR A 51 -6.85 26.55 -33.97
N GLY A 52 -7.45 25.61 -34.71
CA GLY A 52 -7.72 25.80 -36.15
C GLY A 52 -6.54 25.49 -37.08
N GLN A 53 -5.30 25.61 -36.61
CA GLN A 53 -4.07 25.30 -37.38
C GLN A 53 -3.26 24.13 -36.80
N LYS A 54 -3.19 24.02 -35.47
CA LYS A 54 -2.41 23.01 -34.76
C LYS A 54 -3.16 22.54 -33.52
N ARG A 55 -2.85 21.31 -33.11
CA ARG A 55 -3.30 20.72 -31.85
C ARG A 55 -2.24 20.98 -30.78
N HIS A 56 -2.63 21.59 -29.68
CA HIS A 56 -1.77 21.87 -28.54
C HIS A 56 -2.12 20.94 -27.39
N THR A 57 -1.12 20.27 -26.81
CA THR A 57 -1.30 19.50 -25.58
C THR A 57 -1.21 20.44 -24.39
N CYS A 58 -2.21 20.39 -23.52
CA CYS A 58 -2.33 21.21 -22.32
C CYS A 58 -2.40 20.31 -21.09
N GLU A 59 -1.92 20.83 -19.96
CA GLU A 59 -1.99 20.16 -18.67
C GLU A 59 -2.81 21.01 -17.68
N ARG A 60 -3.76 20.38 -17.00
CA ARG A 60 -4.57 21.02 -15.95
C ARG A 60 -3.71 21.21 -14.69
N TYR A 61 -3.94 22.33 -13.99
CA TYR A 61 -3.37 22.56 -12.67
C TYR A 61 -3.86 21.51 -11.64
N LYS A 62 -3.03 21.25 -10.63
CA LYS A 62 -3.23 20.19 -9.63
C LYS A 62 -3.22 20.81 -8.24
N LEU A 63 -4.15 20.40 -7.38
CA LEU A 63 -4.23 20.84 -5.98
C LEU A 63 -3.74 19.79 -4.98
N GLY A 64 -3.58 18.53 -5.39
CA GLY A 64 -3.14 17.46 -4.48
C GLY A 64 -4.20 16.99 -3.47
N MET A 65 -5.48 17.33 -3.67
CA MET A 65 -6.56 17.05 -2.72
C MET A 65 -6.73 15.57 -2.38
N GLY A 66 -6.43 14.65 -3.30
CA GLY A 66 -6.50 13.22 -3.04
C GLY A 66 -5.56 12.79 -1.90
N LYS A 67 -4.36 13.37 -1.85
CA LYS A 67 -3.42 13.16 -0.75
C LYS A 67 -3.87 13.86 0.53
N GLN A 68 -4.27 15.13 0.42
CA GLN A 68 -4.71 15.92 1.57
C GLN A 68 -5.79 15.21 2.39
N VAL A 69 -6.83 14.69 1.73
CA VAL A 69 -7.93 13.98 2.41
C VAL A 69 -7.42 12.73 3.13
N CYS A 70 -6.48 11.99 2.52
CA CYS A 70 -5.90 10.80 3.14
C CYS A 70 -5.05 11.14 4.38
N GLU A 71 -4.27 12.24 4.31
CA GLU A 71 -3.48 12.75 5.44
C GLU A 71 -4.38 13.22 6.60
N ASP A 72 -5.48 13.90 6.28
CA ASP A 72 -6.46 14.35 7.26
C ASP A 72 -7.08 13.13 7.99
N PHE A 73 -7.49 12.08 7.25
CA PHE A 73 -7.99 10.85 7.87
C PHE A 73 -6.95 10.16 8.75
N ALA A 74 -5.71 10.03 8.30
CA ALA A 74 -4.64 9.42 9.09
C ALA A 74 -4.38 10.20 10.38
N THR A 75 -4.35 11.53 10.29
CA THR A 75 -4.16 12.43 11.43
C THR A 75 -5.33 12.33 12.42
N LEU A 76 -6.56 12.20 11.95
CA LEU A 76 -7.73 12.06 12.83
C LEU A 76 -7.76 10.72 13.55
N LEU A 77 -7.49 9.63 12.83
CA LEU A 77 -7.63 8.26 13.32
C LEU A 77 -6.47 7.81 14.20
N LEU A 78 -5.24 8.18 13.86
CA LEU A 78 -4.03 7.81 14.60
C LEU A 78 -3.25 9.06 15.01
N ASN A 79 -3.84 9.81 15.94
CA ASN A 79 -3.25 11.00 16.57
C ASN A 79 -2.43 10.64 17.84
N GLU A 80 -1.77 11.65 18.41
CA GLU A 80 -0.95 11.55 19.61
C GLU A 80 -1.71 11.16 20.88
N LYS A 81 -3.05 11.22 20.87
CA LYS A 81 -3.90 10.87 22.01
C LYS A 81 -4.40 9.42 21.95
N VAL A 82 -4.15 8.70 20.86
CA VAL A 82 -4.53 7.29 20.75
C VAL A 82 -3.69 6.47 21.74
N GLN A 83 -4.36 5.64 22.53
CA GLN A 83 -3.73 4.72 23.46
C GLN A 83 -4.07 3.27 23.09
N ILE A 84 -3.03 2.43 23.01
CA ILE A 84 -3.16 1.00 22.72
C ILE A 84 -2.80 0.26 24.00
N ASN A 85 -3.80 -0.38 24.61
CA ASN A 85 -3.67 -1.06 25.90
C ASN A 85 -3.98 -2.55 25.76
N ALA A 86 -3.19 -3.40 26.40
CA ALA A 86 -3.44 -4.84 26.48
C ALA A 86 -3.25 -5.34 27.92
N THR A 87 -4.35 -5.80 28.55
CA THR A 87 -4.39 -6.16 29.98
C THR A 87 -3.46 -7.31 30.35
N SER A 88 -3.23 -8.24 29.43
CA SER A 88 -2.44 -9.47 29.67
C SER A 88 -1.13 -9.50 28.87
N PHE A 89 -0.72 -8.38 28.27
CA PHE A 89 0.48 -8.31 27.42
C PHE A 89 1.28 -7.04 27.69
N ALA A 90 1.98 -7.04 28.83
CA ALA A 90 2.76 -5.90 29.32
C ALA A 90 3.93 -5.51 28.39
N GLU A 91 4.39 -6.41 27.53
CA GLU A 91 5.47 -6.16 26.57
C GLU A 91 5.01 -5.37 25.32
N LEU A 92 3.70 -5.24 25.10
CA LEU A 92 3.14 -4.60 23.91
C LEU A 92 3.70 -3.19 23.65
N PRO A 93 3.77 -2.27 24.63
CA PRO A 93 4.27 -0.93 24.37
C PRO A 93 5.71 -0.93 23.84
N ALA A 94 6.57 -1.79 24.39
CA ALA A 94 7.96 -1.92 23.95
C ALA A 94 8.07 -2.49 22.53
N ILE A 95 7.19 -3.43 22.16
CA ILE A 95 7.13 -3.99 20.80
C ILE A 95 6.64 -2.93 19.79
N LEU A 96 5.61 -2.16 20.14
CA LEU A 96 5.09 -1.08 19.30
C LEU A 96 6.15 0.01 19.09
N GLU A 97 6.88 0.37 20.15
CA GLU A 97 7.99 1.33 20.07
C GLU A 97 9.14 0.79 19.19
N ALA A 98 9.57 -0.46 19.40
CA ALA A 98 10.63 -1.08 18.60
C ALA A 98 10.28 -1.18 17.11
N ASN A 99 9.00 -1.31 16.78
CA ASN A 99 8.51 -1.34 15.39
C ASN A 99 8.23 0.06 14.81
N ASN A 100 8.43 1.12 15.58
CA ASN A 100 8.03 2.49 15.26
C ASN A 100 6.55 2.58 14.82
N PHE A 101 5.68 1.95 15.60
CA PHE A 101 4.31 1.64 15.19
C PHE A 101 3.48 2.87 14.87
N LEU A 102 3.47 3.89 15.74
CA LEU A 102 2.62 5.07 15.53
C LEU A 102 2.96 5.76 14.20
N ASP A 103 4.23 6.03 13.93
CA ASP A 103 4.67 6.67 12.68
C ASP A 103 4.38 5.80 11.45
N ARG A 104 4.75 4.52 11.49
CA ARG A 104 4.62 3.63 10.33
C ARG A 104 3.16 3.28 10.04
N CYS A 105 2.37 3.06 11.08
CA CYS A 105 0.95 2.80 10.96
C CYS A 105 0.19 4.04 10.49
N ASN A 106 0.59 5.26 10.92
CA ASN A 106 -0.02 6.50 10.43
C ASN A 106 0.18 6.65 8.90
N ARG A 107 1.40 6.42 8.41
CA ARG A 107 1.71 6.42 6.97
C ARG A 107 0.97 5.30 6.22
N LEU A 108 0.88 4.11 6.81
CA LEU A 108 0.12 3.02 6.22
C LEU A 108 -1.37 3.38 6.13
N LEU A 109 -1.92 4.04 7.14
CA LEU A 109 -3.32 4.44 7.20
C LEU A 109 -3.66 5.47 6.13
N GLU A 110 -2.80 6.47 5.92
CA GLU A 110 -2.91 7.41 4.79
C GLU A 110 -3.01 6.65 3.46
N LEU A 111 -2.08 5.72 3.21
CA LEU A 111 -2.07 4.92 2.00
C LEU A 111 -3.24 3.94 1.92
N THR A 112 -3.76 3.48 3.05
CA THR A 112 -4.95 2.62 3.11
C THR A 112 -6.18 3.39 2.66
N MET A 113 -6.32 4.66 3.03
CA MET A 113 -7.39 5.54 2.55
C MET A 113 -7.29 5.78 1.04
N ALA A 114 -6.06 5.86 0.51
CA ALA A 114 -5.84 6.02 -0.93
C ALA A 114 -6.10 4.71 -1.71
N LEU A 115 -5.70 3.56 -1.19
CA LEU A 115 -5.66 2.30 -1.94
C LEU A 115 -6.82 1.35 -1.61
N GLY A 116 -7.64 1.71 -0.61
CA GLY A 116 -8.78 0.92 -0.13
C GLY A 116 -8.42 -0.20 0.84
N THR A 117 -7.15 -0.56 0.96
CA THR A 117 -6.69 -1.60 1.90
C THR A 117 -5.21 -1.40 2.26
N GLY A 118 -4.85 -1.92 3.44
CA GLY A 118 -3.51 -2.01 3.98
C GLY A 118 -3.49 -3.16 4.99
N ALA A 119 -2.32 -3.75 5.23
CA ALA A 119 -2.18 -4.88 6.15
C ALA A 119 -0.98 -4.71 7.06
N LEU A 120 -1.15 -5.14 8.30
CA LEU A 120 -0.06 -5.37 9.25
C LEU A 120 0.25 -6.87 9.23
N VAL A 121 1.51 -7.22 9.03
CA VAL A 121 1.97 -8.62 9.04
C VAL A 121 2.96 -8.80 10.17
N GLU A 122 2.61 -9.65 11.12
CA GLU A 122 3.42 -9.92 12.31
C GLU A 122 4.22 -11.21 12.12
N PHE A 123 5.52 -11.16 12.41
CA PHE A 123 6.40 -12.32 12.36
C PHE A 123 7.57 -12.16 13.32
N LEU A 124 8.28 -13.26 13.58
CA LEU A 124 9.52 -13.23 14.35
C LEU A 124 10.70 -13.09 13.40
N ASP A 125 11.62 -12.17 13.70
CA ASP A 125 12.87 -12.06 12.97
C ASP A 125 13.86 -13.19 13.34
N ALA A 126 15.07 -13.14 12.76
CA ALA A 126 16.12 -14.13 13.02
C ALA A 126 16.55 -14.20 14.51
N ASP A 127 16.39 -13.10 15.25
CA ASP A 127 16.70 -13.00 16.68
C ASP A 127 15.47 -13.29 17.56
N LYS A 128 14.38 -13.81 16.98
CA LYS A 128 13.10 -14.08 17.63
C LYS A 128 12.42 -12.84 18.22
N LYS A 129 12.66 -11.67 17.66
CA LYS A 129 11.98 -10.43 18.05
C LYS A 129 10.69 -10.25 17.23
N PRO A 130 9.58 -9.84 17.85
CA PRO A 130 8.36 -9.50 17.12
C PRO A 130 8.58 -8.30 16.18
N VAL A 131 8.33 -8.51 14.90
CA VAL A 131 8.41 -7.49 13.85
C VAL A 131 7.05 -7.35 13.17
N ILE A 132 6.70 -6.10 12.86
CA ILE A 132 5.50 -5.72 12.13
C ILE A 132 5.93 -5.17 10.75
N ASP A 133 5.46 -5.82 9.68
CA ASP A 133 5.54 -5.26 8.32
C ASP A 133 4.27 -4.47 7.99
N TYR A 134 4.43 -3.40 7.23
CA TYR A 134 3.38 -2.43 6.91
C TYR A 134 3.11 -2.48 5.41
N ILE A 135 2.20 -3.36 5.00
CA ILE A 135 1.97 -3.70 3.61
C ILE A 135 0.91 -2.79 3.00
N ARG A 136 1.29 -2.05 1.97
CA ARG A 136 0.40 -1.19 1.19
C ARG A 136 -0.53 -2.02 0.30
N GLY A 137 -1.73 -1.53 0.01
CA GLY A 137 -2.73 -2.25 -0.77
C GLY A 137 -2.29 -2.69 -2.18
N ASP A 138 -1.37 -1.98 -2.84
CA ASP A 138 -0.80 -2.39 -4.13
C ASP A 138 0.17 -3.58 -4.04
N MET A 139 0.47 -4.04 -2.83
CA MET A 139 1.28 -5.23 -2.53
C MET A 139 0.47 -6.34 -1.84
N ILE A 140 -0.87 -6.22 -1.81
CA ILE A 140 -1.75 -7.23 -1.21
C ILE A 140 -2.43 -8.04 -2.32
N TYR A 141 -2.28 -9.35 -2.26
CA TYR A 141 -2.82 -10.31 -3.23
C TYR A 141 -3.66 -11.37 -2.52
N PRO A 142 -4.92 -11.06 -2.21
CA PRO A 142 -5.82 -12.07 -1.67
C PRO A 142 -5.99 -13.22 -2.68
N LEU A 143 -5.99 -14.43 -2.13
CA LEU A 143 -6.02 -15.69 -2.87
C LEU A 143 -7.36 -16.40 -2.68
N ASN A 144 -7.86 -16.44 -1.44
CA ASN A 144 -9.17 -16.99 -1.07
C ASN A 144 -9.86 -16.08 -0.04
N TRP A 145 -11.20 -16.02 -0.09
CA TRP A 145 -12.04 -15.32 0.88
C TRP A 145 -13.36 -16.08 1.12
N ASP A 146 -14.03 -15.83 2.23
CA ASP A 146 -15.36 -16.36 2.58
C ASP A 146 -16.38 -15.24 2.87
N GLY A 147 -16.79 -14.54 1.80
CA GLY A 147 -17.66 -13.37 1.95
C GLY A 147 -16.86 -12.20 2.51
N ASP A 148 -16.84 -12.05 3.83
CA ASP A 148 -16.26 -10.89 4.51
C ASP A 148 -14.80 -11.09 4.96
N ASN A 149 -14.29 -12.33 5.05
CA ASN A 149 -12.92 -12.57 5.50
C ASN A 149 -12.02 -13.07 4.37
N ILE A 150 -10.80 -12.54 4.32
CA ILE A 150 -9.73 -13.07 3.47
C ILE A 150 -9.10 -14.25 4.22
N THR A 151 -9.30 -15.47 3.71
CA THR A 151 -8.78 -16.71 4.33
C THR A 151 -7.36 -17.01 3.91
N GLU A 152 -6.97 -16.60 2.70
CA GLU A 152 -5.59 -16.73 2.21
C GLU A 152 -5.16 -15.46 1.48
N CYS A 153 -3.96 -14.99 1.77
CA CYS A 153 -3.39 -13.81 1.15
C CYS A 153 -1.89 -14.01 0.87
N ALA A 154 -1.43 -13.49 -0.26
CA ALA A 154 -0.02 -13.29 -0.54
C ALA A 154 0.32 -11.81 -0.40
N PHE A 155 1.41 -11.52 0.31
CA PHE A 155 1.93 -10.16 0.46
C PHE A 155 3.21 -10.01 -0.35
N GLY A 156 3.23 -9.01 -1.23
CA GLY A 156 4.43 -8.62 -1.93
C GLY A 156 5.37 -7.86 -1.01
N SER A 157 6.67 -8.03 -1.21
CA SER A 157 7.68 -7.17 -0.60
C SER A 157 8.74 -6.79 -1.62
N VAL A 158 9.21 -5.55 -1.53
CA VAL A 158 10.40 -5.09 -2.28
C VAL A 158 11.68 -5.63 -1.64
N ARG A 159 11.59 -6.10 -0.38
CA ARG A 159 12.68 -6.76 0.34
C ARG A 159 12.54 -8.26 0.20
N VAL A 160 13.62 -8.93 -0.19
CA VAL A 160 13.73 -10.38 -0.13
C VAL A 160 14.05 -10.74 1.32
N TYR A 161 13.06 -11.27 2.05
CA TYR A 161 13.32 -12.03 3.27
C TYR A 161 13.73 -13.43 2.81
N ASP A 162 15.01 -13.60 2.50
CA ASP A 162 15.53 -14.94 2.25
C ASP A 162 15.47 -15.71 3.57
N VAL A 163 15.04 -16.97 3.52
CA VAL A 163 15.02 -17.86 4.69
C VAL A 163 16.48 -18.19 5.02
N GLY A 164 17.16 -17.26 5.68
CA GLY A 164 18.60 -17.32 6.03
C GLY A 164 19.48 -16.20 5.49
N GLY A 165 18.96 -15.22 4.73
CA GLY A 165 19.76 -14.14 4.14
C GLY A 165 19.41 -12.76 4.65
N LYS A 166 20.42 -11.97 5.04
CA LYS A 166 20.26 -10.60 5.56
C LYS A 166 19.38 -9.74 4.64
N PRO A 167 18.36 -9.05 5.16
CA PRO A 167 17.51 -8.20 4.34
C PRO A 167 18.34 -7.08 3.70
N LYS A 168 18.35 -7.01 2.36
CA LYS A 168 18.96 -5.88 1.64
C LYS A 168 18.02 -4.68 1.65
N LYS A 169 18.59 -3.49 1.84
CA LYS A 169 17.89 -2.22 2.01
C LYS A 169 17.17 -1.83 0.71
N GLY A 170 15.89 -2.18 0.62
CA GLY A 170 14.93 -1.51 -0.26
C GLY A 170 14.40 -0.27 0.44
N PHE A 171 14.58 0.89 -0.18
CA PHE A 171 14.01 2.17 0.25
C PHE A 171 12.49 2.17 0.01
N TYR A 172 11.76 2.79 0.93
CA TYR A 172 10.39 3.24 0.70
C TYR A 172 10.36 4.24 -0.47
#